data_AF-A0A7U9DSZ1-F1
#
_entry.id   AF-A0A7U9DSZ1-F1
#
_cell.length_a   1.000
_cell.length_b   1.000
_cell.length_c   1.000
_cell.angle_alpha   90.00
_cell.angle_beta   90.00
_cell.angle_gamma   90.00
#
_symmetry.space_group_name_H-M   'P 1'
#
loop_
_entity.id
_entity.type
_entity.pdbx_description
1 polymer ?
#
loop_
_entity_poly.entity_id
_entity_poly.type
_entity_poly.pdbx_seq_one_letter_code
_entity_poly.pdbx_strand_id
1 'polypeptide(L)' 'MRLTRDVAFEVTNTQFLARLVGRGLGVAMLPSAYVPRLGGVTTIQVTDAPARVEYAVWPLAAARPRRPRSSA' A
#
# COMPACT_ATOMS: atom_id res chain seq x y z
N MET A 1 5.72 27.75 1.61
CA MET A 1 4.62 27.68 2.60
C MET A 1 4.57 26.25 3.12
N ARG A 2 4.81 26.00 4.41
CA ARG A 2 4.90 24.64 4.98
C ARG A 2 3.50 24.21 5.41
N LEU A 3 2.99 23.12 4.84
CA LEU A 3 1.70 22.57 5.25
C LEU A 3 1.90 21.78 6.54
N THR A 4 1.39 22.29 7.65
CA THR A 4 1.37 21.55 8.92
C THR A 4 0.24 20.53 8.83
N ARG A 5 0.57 19.24 8.94
CA ARG A 5 -0.42 18.16 8.97
C ARG A 5 -0.79 17.89 10.42
N ASP A 6 -2.08 18.05 10.74
CA ASP A 6 -2.67 17.58 11.98
C ASP A 6 -3.09 16.11 11.78
N VAL A 7 -2.68 15.24 12.69
CA VAL A 7 -2.88 13.78 12.59
C VAL A 7 -3.82 13.35 13.70
N ALA A 8 -5.10 13.27 13.37
CA ALA A 8 -6.13 12.81 14.31
C ALA A 8 -6.03 11.29 14.62
N PHE A 9 -5.52 10.49 13.67
CA PHE A 9 -5.42 9.04 13.80
C PHE A 9 -4.15 8.49 13.16
N GLU A 10 -3.42 7.65 13.89
CA GLU A 10 -2.32 6.85 13.35
C GLU A 10 -2.74 5.38 13.28
N VAL A 11 -2.72 4.80 12.08
CA VAL A 11 -3.19 3.43 11.83
C VAL A 11 -2.33 2.76 10.75
N THR A 12 -1.86 1.54 11.01
CA THR A 12 -1.07 0.75 10.05
C THR A 12 -1.93 0.04 9.00
N ASN A 13 -3.22 -0.20 9.29
CA ASN A 13 -4.12 -0.93 8.40
C ASN A 13 -4.87 0.01 7.44
N THR A 14 -4.61 -0.14 6.14
CA THR A 14 -5.20 0.69 5.08
C THR A 14 -6.72 0.52 4.94
N GLN A 15 -7.27 -0.67 5.21
CA GLN A 15 -8.72 -0.90 5.16
C GLN A 15 -9.45 -0.20 6.30
N PHE A 16 -8.85 -0.16 7.49
CA PHE A 16 -9.43 0.56 8.62
C PHE A 16 -9.44 2.07 8.34
N LEU A 17 -8.34 2.56 7.76
CA LEU A 17 -8.22 3.95 7.33
C LEU A 17 -9.33 4.34 6.33
N ALA A 18 -9.60 3.49 5.33
CA ALA A 18 -10.69 3.70 4.38
C ALA A 18 -12.07 3.81 5.06
N ARG A 19 -12.32 3.01 6.10
CA ARG A 19 -13.57 3.07 6.88
C ARG A 19 -13.70 4.36 7.68
N LEU A 20 -12.61 4.89 8.23
CA LEU A 20 -12.61 6.18 8.93
C LEU A 20 -12.94 7.32 7.96
N VAL A 21 -12.28 7.33 6.80
CA VAL A 21 -12.53 8.33 5.74
C VAL A 21 -13.98 8.24 5.24
N GLY A 22 -14.48 7.03 4.98
CA GLY A 22 -15.87 6.83 4.55
C GLY A 22 -16.93 7.26 5.58
N ARG A 23 -16.54 7.43 6.85
CA ARG A 23 -17.41 7.94 7.92
C ARG A 23 -17.24 9.45 8.16
N GLY A 24 -16.45 10.13 7.32
CA GLY A 24 -16.21 11.58 7.44
C GLY A 24 -15.26 11.97 8.58
N LEU A 25 -14.50 11.02 9.13
CA LEU A 25 -13.62 11.26 10.29
C LEU A 25 -12.23 11.80 9.89
N GLY A 26 -11.96 12.00 8.59
CA GLY A 26 -10.72 12.56 8.11
C GLY A 26 -10.46 12.30 6.62
N VAL A 27 -9.26 12.65 6.18
CA VAL A 27 -8.74 12.40 4.83
C VAL A 27 -7.45 11.60 4.90
N ALA A 28 -7.16 10.84 3.86
CA ALA A 28 -6.02 9.94 3.83
C ALA A 28 -5.32 9.91 2.49
N MET A 29 -4.01 9.69 2.52
CA MET A 29 -3.20 9.42 1.34
C MET A 29 -2.86 7.92 1.33
N LEU A 30 -3.23 7.24 0.25
CA LEU A 30 -2.98 5.82 0.04
C LEU A 30 -2.29 5.60 -1.31
N PRO A 31 -1.50 4.53 -1.48
CA PRO A 31 -0.97 4.17 -2.79
C PRO A 31 -2.11 3.93 -3.78
N SER A 32 -1.95 4.42 -5.02
CA SER A 32 -2.98 4.33 -6.07
C SER A 32 -3.47 2.90 -6.32
N ALA A 33 -2.61 1.89 -6.16
CA ALA A 33 -2.94 0.47 -6.26
C ALA A 33 -4.04 -0.01 -5.28
N TYR A 34 -4.34 0.76 -4.23
CA TYR A 34 -5.42 0.44 -3.29
C TYR A 34 -6.78 0.96 -3.73
N VAL A 35 -6.84 1.96 -4.63
CA VAL A 35 -8.09 2.61 -5.07
C VAL A 35 -9.17 1.63 -5.54
N PRO A 36 -8.88 0.58 -6.35
CA PRO A 36 -9.91 -0.36 -6.80
C PRO A 36 -10.57 -1.15 -5.67
N ARG A 37 -9.96 -1.19 -4.48
CA ARG A 37 -10.47 -1.91 -3.30
C ARG A 37 -11.26 -0.99 -2.36
N LEU A 38 -11.33 0.31 -2.65
CA LEU A 38 -12.03 1.29 -1.85
C LEU A 38 -13.47 1.44 -2.36
N GLY A 39 -14.43 1.50 -1.43
CA GLY A 39 -15.82 1.80 -1.72
C GLY A 39 -16.32 2.90 -0.79
N GLY A 40 -17.28 3.70 -1.26
CA GLY A 40 -17.92 4.74 -0.45
C GLY A 40 -17.04 5.96 -0.14
N VAL A 41 -15.96 6.18 -0.91
CA VAL A 41 -15.07 7.34 -0.78
C VAL A 41 -14.76 7.94 -2.14
N THR A 42 -14.61 9.27 -2.20
CA THR A 42 -14.09 9.97 -3.39
C THR A 42 -12.57 9.91 -3.38
N THR A 43 -11.97 9.52 -4.50
CA THR A 43 -10.51 9.46 -4.64
C THR A 43 -9.99 10.56 -5.57
N ILE A 44 -8.95 11.28 -5.14
CA ILE A 44 -8.26 12.30 -5.94
C ILE A 44 -6.81 11.85 -6.14
N GLN A 45 -6.34 11.86 -7.39
CA GLN A 45 -4.93 11.57 -7.70
C GLN A 45 -4.06 12.76 -7.31
N VAL A 46 -2.98 12.49 -6.56
CA VAL A 46 -1.95 13.48 -6.22
C VAL A 46 -0.74 13.23 -7.10
N THR A 47 -0.49 14.13 -8.06
CA THR A 47 0.52 13.97 -9.11
C THR A 47 1.95 14.25 -8.65
N ASP A 48 2.12 15.14 -7.68
CA ASP A 48 3.42 15.50 -7.06
C ASP A 48 3.54 14.88 -5.66
N ALA A 49 3.21 13.59 -5.54
CA ALA A 49 3.32 12.86 -4.30
C ALA A 49 4.72 12.24 -4.13
N PRO A 50 5.19 12.06 -2.88
CA PRO A 50 6.40 11.27 -2.61
C PRO A 50 6.29 9.87 -3.23
N ALA A 51 7.34 9.43 -3.92
CA ALA A 51 7.40 8.08 -4.47
C ALA A 51 7.48 7.04 -3.34
N ARG A 52 6.66 5.99 -3.44
CA ARG A 52 6.73 4.82 -2.57
C ARG A 52 7.67 3.78 -3.18
N VAL A 53 8.67 3.35 -2.42
CA VAL A 53 9.57 2.26 -2.79
C VAL A 53 9.21 1.02 -1.96
N GLU A 54 8.96 -0.11 -2.62
CA GLU A 54 8.68 -1.39 -1.96
C GLU A 54 9.84 -2.36 -2.23
N TYR A 55 10.31 -3.03 -1.18
CA TYR A 55 11.41 -4.00 -1.26
C TYR A 55 10.89 -5.41 -1.04
N ALA A 56 11.13 -6.29 -2.01
CA ALA A 56 10.86 -7.72 -1.87
C ALA A 56 12.15 -8.45 -1.50
N VAL A 57 12.14 -9.16 -0.37
CA VAL A 57 13.29 -9.92 0.13
C VAL A 57 12.92 -11.40 0.19
N TRP A 58 13.78 -12.26 -0.35
CA TRP A 58 13.56 -13.70 -0.41
C TRP A 58 14.83 -14.47 -0.04
N PRO A 59 14.72 -15.65 0.59
CA PRO A 59 15.88 -16.47 0.94
C PRO A 59 16.57 -17.04 -0.29
N LEU A 60 17.91 -16.99 -0.32
CA LEU A 60 18.74 -17.52 -1.40
C LEU A 60 18.54 -19.04 -1.64
N ALA A 61 18.15 -19.78 -0.59
CA ALA A 61 18.01 -21.24 -0.63
C ALA A 61 16.82 -21.73 -1.47
N ALA A 62 15.82 -20.88 -1.75
CA ALA A 62 14.66 -21.25 -2.56
C ALA A 62 14.97 -21.36 -4.06
N ALA A 63 16.14 -20.88 -4.50
CA ALA A 63 16.57 -20.86 -5.90
C ALA A 63 17.44 -22.08 -6.30
N ARG A 64 17.31 -23.23 -5.63
CA ARG A 64 17.92 -24.48 -6.14
C ARG A 64 16.97 -25.13 -7.14
N PRO A 65 17.22 -25.06 -8.46
CA PRO A 65 16.45 -25.83 -9.41
C PRO A 65 16.69 -27.33 -9.15
N ARG A 66 15.62 -28.08 -8.89
CA ARG A 66 15.66 -29.53 -8.81
C ARG A 66 16.04 -30.08 -10.19
N ARG A 67 17.28 -30.55 -10.34
CA ARG A 67 17.75 -31.19 -11.58
C ARG A 67 16.87 -32.43 -11.87
N PRO A 68 16.27 -32.58 -13.07
CA PRO A 68 15.52 -33.78 -13.39
C PRO A 68 16.47 -34.98 -13.42
N ARG A 69 16.06 -36.10 -12.81
CA ARG A 69 16.76 -37.38 -12.88
C ARG A 69 16.71 -37.86 -14.34
N SER A 70 17.87 -37.96 -14.98
CA SER A 70 18.00 -38.71 -16.25
C SER A 70 17.73 -40.18 -15.93
N SER A 71 16.69 -40.76 -16.55
CA SER A 71 16.58 -42.22 -16.63
C SER A 71 17.54 -42.70 -17.72
N ALA A 72 18.37 -43.66 -17.35
CA ALA A 72 19.12 -44.50 -18.28
C ALA A 72 18.17 -45.45 -19.03
#